data_AF-A0A938S777-F1
#
_entry.id   AF-A0A938S777-F1
#
_cell.length_a   1.000
_cell.length_b   1.000
_cell.length_c   1.000
_cell.angle_alpha   90.00
_cell.angle_beta   90.00
_cell.angle_gamma   90.00
#
_symmetry.space_group_name_H-M   'P 1'
#
loop_
_entity.id
_entity.type
_entity.pdbx_description
1 polymer ?
#
loop_
_entity_poly.entity_id
_entity_poly.type
_entity_poly.pdbx_seq_one_letter_code
_entity_poly.pdbx_strand_id
1 'polypeptide(L)'
;MSDIDIVKHARIGYFVGMPVYLCLEDGCWIGSGHEPQPSSVARRHAVCIGGGSGEHPALVINDPRKCVAIYLKQYGSNRKDIAAEARVPTNRYMVYCHGMTQQQWSENLAGPYLWTRETTFDRWIALNVGEFVYHVLPDLHPMIMKWKHAVGAVQVWNNGIGVPWDLAPDDLFQIRRSRSPNKQIQPIAAKRGSG
;
A
#
# COMPACT_ATOMS: atom_id res chain seq x y z
N MET A 1 2.90 9.44 18.10
CA MET A 1 1.67 9.02 17.39
C MET A 1 1.96 9.16 15.92
N SER A 2 1.69 8.13 15.13
CA SER A 2 1.96 8.09 13.70
C SER A 2 0.86 8.78 12.90
N ASP A 3 1.19 9.43 11.79
CA ASP A 3 0.20 10.08 10.92
C ASP A 3 -0.83 9.06 10.41
N ILE A 4 -0.41 7.80 10.22
CA ILE A 4 -1.31 6.69 9.89
C ILE A 4 -2.37 6.42 10.98
N ASP A 5 -2.10 6.76 12.25
CA ASP A 5 -3.05 6.55 13.36
C ASP A 5 -4.28 7.48 13.27
N ILE A 6 -4.20 8.53 12.44
CA ILE A 6 -5.29 9.50 12.20
C ILE A 6 -6.28 8.97 11.15
N VAL A 7 -5.86 8.00 10.32
CA VAL A 7 -6.68 7.43 9.24
C VAL A 7 -7.05 6.00 9.61
N LYS A 8 -8.32 5.63 9.52
CA LYS A 8 -8.73 4.22 9.68
C LYS A 8 -8.01 3.36 8.65
N HIS A 9 -7.23 2.40 9.13
CA HIS A 9 -6.36 1.59 8.31
C HIS A 9 -6.32 0.13 8.80
N ALA A 10 -5.75 -0.73 7.97
CA ALA A 10 -5.42 -2.10 8.32
C ALA A 10 -3.97 -2.41 7.93
N ARG A 11 -3.21 -3.06 8.81
CA ARG A 11 -1.89 -3.58 8.45
C ARG A 11 -2.06 -4.80 7.54
N ILE A 12 -1.41 -4.77 6.38
CA ILE A 12 -1.53 -5.80 5.34
C ILE A 12 -0.20 -6.49 5.04
N GLY A 13 0.93 -5.98 5.54
CA GLY A 13 2.23 -6.60 5.31
C GLY A 13 3.40 -5.83 5.89
N TYR A 14 4.60 -6.24 5.49
CA TYR A 14 5.87 -5.57 5.75
C TYR A 14 6.69 -5.49 4.48
N PHE A 15 7.21 -4.31 4.17
CA PHE A 15 8.11 -4.03 3.05
C PHE A 15 9.46 -3.60 3.61
N VAL A 16 10.47 -4.47 3.51
CA VAL A 16 11.83 -4.22 4.03
C VAL A 16 11.78 -3.76 5.51
N GLY A 17 11.04 -4.49 6.35
CA GLY A 17 10.86 -4.17 7.77
C GLY A 17 9.94 -2.99 8.07
N MET A 18 9.52 -2.20 7.07
CA MET A 18 8.51 -1.16 7.27
C MET A 18 7.11 -1.74 7.18
N PRO A 19 6.18 -1.34 8.06
CA PRO A 19 4.81 -1.80 7.98
C PRO A 19 4.12 -1.28 6.71
N VAL A 20 3.28 -2.11 6.11
CA VAL A 20 2.42 -1.76 4.98
C VAL A 20 0.97 -1.76 5.44
N TYR A 21 0.26 -0.69 5.10
CA TYR A 21 -1.11 -0.45 5.50
C TYR A 21 -2.02 -0.27 4.29
N LEU A 22 -3.28 -0.65 4.47
CA LEU A 22 -4.39 -0.37 3.57
C LEU A 22 -5.29 0.68 4.21
N CYS A 23 -5.50 1.81 3.53
CA CYS A 23 -6.43 2.83 3.98
C CYS A 23 -7.88 2.36 3.80
N LEU A 24 -8.65 2.40 4.88
CA LEU A 24 -10.07 2.02 4.92
C LEU A 24 -11.02 3.21 4.86
N GLU A 25 -10.48 4.43 4.80
CA GLU A 25 -11.20 5.68 4.58
C GLU A 25 -10.30 6.70 3.89
N ASP A 26 -10.91 7.80 3.42
CA ASP A 26 -10.16 8.96 2.95
C ASP A 26 -9.61 9.71 4.16
N GLY A 27 -8.36 10.17 4.08
CA GLY A 27 -7.72 10.91 5.15
C GLY A 27 -6.56 11.76 4.64
N CYS A 28 -6.06 12.64 5.50
CA CYS A 28 -4.91 13.48 5.20
C CYS A 28 -3.85 13.28 6.29
N TRP A 29 -2.60 13.12 5.88
CA TRP A 29 -1.47 13.03 6.79
C TRP A 29 -1.10 14.47 7.18
N ILE A 30 -1.08 14.74 8.47
CA ILE A 30 -0.96 16.10 8.99
C ILE A 30 0.48 16.59 8.90
N GLY A 31 1.46 15.68 8.92
CA GLY A 31 2.86 16.06 9.02
C GLY A 31 3.19 16.69 10.37
N SER A 32 4.46 17.01 10.59
CA SER A 32 4.93 17.61 11.84
C SER A 32 4.60 19.11 11.98
N GLY A 33 3.58 19.62 11.27
CA GLY A 33 3.13 21.00 11.33
C GLY A 33 1.62 21.05 11.14
N HIS A 34 0.93 21.94 11.85
CA HIS A 34 -0.53 22.00 11.98
C HIS A 34 -1.33 22.26 10.68
N GLU A 35 -0.74 22.15 9.49
CA GLU A 35 -1.40 22.37 8.21
C GLU A 35 -1.33 21.13 7.30
N PRO A 36 -2.48 20.52 6.95
CA PRO A 36 -2.52 19.43 5.98
C PRO A 36 -2.00 19.90 4.63
N GLN A 37 -0.93 19.27 4.10
CA GLN A 37 -0.48 19.57 2.76
C GLN A 37 -1.34 18.84 1.71
N PRO A 38 -1.63 19.42 0.54
CA PRO A 38 -2.46 18.77 -0.49
C PRO A 38 -1.90 17.42 -0.99
N SER A 39 -0.59 17.18 -0.79
CA SER A 39 0.11 15.96 -1.18
C SER A 39 -0.03 14.83 -0.15
N SER A 40 -0.44 15.09 1.09
CA SER A 40 -0.59 14.07 2.13
C SER A 40 -1.94 13.37 2.16
N VAL A 41 -2.76 13.50 1.11
CA VAL A 41 -4.08 12.85 1.06
C VAL A 41 -3.92 11.36 0.71
N ALA A 42 -4.36 10.49 1.61
CA ALA A 42 -4.55 9.07 1.37
C ALA A 42 -6.03 8.80 1.07
N ARG A 43 -6.31 8.32 -0.14
CA ARG A 43 -7.66 7.89 -0.52
C ARG A 43 -7.96 6.53 0.10
N ARG A 44 -9.24 6.24 0.31
CA ARG A 44 -9.74 4.90 0.57
C ARG A 44 -9.14 3.95 -0.47
N HIS A 45 -8.61 2.83 0.01
CA HIS A 45 -7.88 1.82 -0.77
C HIS A 45 -6.47 2.21 -1.20
N ALA A 46 -5.92 3.34 -0.74
CA ALA A 46 -4.51 3.61 -0.87
C ALA A 46 -3.68 2.56 -0.10
N VAL A 47 -2.52 2.23 -0.65
CA VAL A 47 -1.51 1.42 0.04
C VAL A 47 -0.45 2.36 0.60
N CYS A 48 -0.17 2.25 1.89
CA CYS A 48 0.80 3.08 2.58
C CYS A 48 1.96 2.22 3.07
N ILE A 49 3.19 2.64 2.81
CA ILE A 49 4.40 2.02 3.35
C ILE A 49 4.96 2.97 4.41
N GLY A 50 5.11 2.51 5.64
CA GLY A 50 5.47 3.35 6.79
C GLY A 50 4.27 4.04 7.44
N GLY A 51 4.55 4.78 8.53
CA GLY A 51 3.53 5.40 9.39
C GLY A 51 3.61 6.92 9.52
N GLY A 52 4.68 7.56 9.02
CA GLY A 52 4.76 9.02 8.84
C GLY A 52 4.79 9.85 10.12
N SER A 53 5.41 9.38 11.20
CA SER A 53 5.75 10.24 12.34
C SER A 53 7.20 10.14 12.74
N GLY A 54 7.76 11.28 13.16
CA GLY A 54 9.09 11.36 13.78
C GLY A 54 10.19 10.94 12.82
N GLU A 55 10.71 9.72 13.02
CA GLU A 55 11.89 9.16 12.34
C GLU A 55 11.57 8.27 11.13
N HIS A 56 10.30 7.90 10.94
CA HIS A 56 9.90 6.99 9.86
C HIS A 56 9.04 7.70 8.81
N PRO A 57 9.53 7.83 7.57
CA PRO A 57 8.79 8.45 6.50
C PRO A 57 7.60 7.59 6.10
N ALA A 58 6.74 8.14 5.25
CA ALA A 58 5.71 7.34 4.62
C ALA A 58 5.64 7.55 3.12
N LEU A 59 5.22 6.50 2.43
CA LEU A 59 4.90 6.53 1.02
C LEU A 59 3.43 6.13 0.87
N VAL A 60 2.62 7.02 0.31
CA VAL A 60 1.21 6.80 0.02
C VAL A 60 1.03 6.51 -1.46
N ILE A 61 0.35 5.42 -1.79
CA ILE A 61 0.07 4.98 -3.16
C ILE A 61 -1.44 5.02 -3.37
N ASN A 62 -1.92 6.12 -3.94
CA ASN A 62 -3.35 6.44 -4.08
C ASN A 62 -4.07 5.66 -5.19
N ASP A 63 -3.34 5.04 -6.12
CA ASP A 63 -3.92 4.19 -7.17
C ASP A 63 -3.09 2.89 -7.30
N PRO A 64 -3.27 1.92 -6.39
CA PRO A 64 -2.53 0.65 -6.42
C PRO A 64 -2.83 -0.18 -7.69
N ARG A 65 -3.92 0.10 -8.40
CA ARG A 65 -4.19 -0.50 -9.71
C ARG A 65 -3.11 -0.13 -10.74
N LYS A 66 -2.52 1.07 -10.68
CA LYS A 66 -1.38 1.43 -11.55
C LYS A 66 -0.15 0.56 -11.27
N CYS A 67 0.10 0.24 -10.00
CA CYS A 67 1.16 -0.68 -9.60
C CYS A 67 0.92 -2.08 -10.19
N VAL A 68 -0.31 -2.60 -10.07
CA VAL A 68 -0.69 -3.88 -10.70
C VAL A 68 -0.50 -3.83 -12.21
N ALA A 69 -0.85 -2.73 -12.88
CA ALA A 69 -0.64 -2.60 -14.32
C ALA A 69 0.84 -2.65 -14.70
N ILE A 70 1.72 -2.00 -13.93
CA ILE A 70 3.18 -2.05 -14.13
C ILE A 70 3.70 -3.48 -13.98
N TYR A 71 3.30 -4.18 -12.91
CA TYR A 71 3.66 -5.58 -12.68
C TYR A 71 3.19 -6.50 -13.80
N LEU A 72 1.91 -6.42 -14.20
CA LEU A 72 1.37 -7.25 -15.27
C LEU A 72 2.01 -6.91 -16.62
N LYS A 73 2.30 -5.64 -16.89
CA LYS A 73 2.99 -5.26 -18.13
C LYS A 73 4.41 -5.84 -18.19
N GLN A 74 5.08 -5.92 -17.05
CA GLN A 74 6.44 -6.45 -16.94
C GLN A 74 6.48 -7.98 -17.07
N TYR A 75 5.55 -8.71 -16.44
CA TYR A 75 5.69 -10.15 -16.25
C TYR A 75 4.49 -11.00 -16.71
N GLY A 76 3.34 -10.42 -17.02
CA GLY A 76 2.09 -11.18 -17.17
C GLY A 76 1.32 -10.96 -18.47
N SER A 77 1.43 -9.80 -19.13
CA SER A 77 0.51 -9.45 -20.21
C SER A 77 0.96 -8.30 -21.10
N ASN A 78 0.65 -8.40 -22.39
CA ASN A 78 0.80 -7.32 -23.38
C ASN A 78 -0.52 -6.62 -23.74
N ARG A 79 -1.59 -6.82 -22.97
CA ARG A 79 -2.90 -6.21 -23.26
C ARG A 79 -2.83 -4.69 -23.27
N LYS A 80 -3.60 -4.07 -24.18
CA LYS A 80 -3.61 -2.62 -24.39
C LYS A 80 -4.15 -1.84 -23.19
N ASP A 81 -5.17 -2.37 -22.50
CA ASP A 81 -5.74 -1.76 -21.29
C ASP A 81 -4.71 -1.72 -20.15
N ILE A 82 -3.97 -2.81 -19.92
CA ILE A 82 -2.87 -2.87 -18.96
C ILE A 82 -1.74 -1.91 -19.35
N ALA A 83 -1.35 -1.90 -20.62
CA ALA A 83 -0.27 -1.03 -21.11
C ALA A 83 -0.61 0.46 -20.98
N ALA A 84 -1.87 0.85 -21.20
CA ALA A 84 -2.32 2.23 -21.02
C ALA A 84 -2.20 2.67 -19.55
N GLU A 85 -2.59 1.79 -18.63
CA GLU A 85 -2.54 2.04 -17.20
C GLU A 85 -1.09 2.10 -16.68
N ALA A 86 -0.21 1.21 -17.16
CA ALA A 86 1.20 1.13 -16.77
C ALA A 86 2.06 2.32 -17.25
N ARG A 87 1.56 3.13 -18.20
CA ARG A 87 2.26 4.32 -18.73
C ARG A 87 2.08 5.56 -17.88
N VAL A 88 1.16 5.55 -16.91
CA VAL A 88 0.93 6.70 -16.04
C VAL A 88 2.16 6.88 -15.13
N PRO A 89 2.79 8.08 -15.12
CA PRO A 89 3.94 8.35 -14.27
C PRO A 89 3.64 8.14 -12.78
N THR A 90 4.60 7.57 -12.03
CA THR A 90 4.47 7.23 -10.60
C THR A 90 4.17 8.45 -9.73
N ASN A 91 4.78 9.60 -10.03
CA ASN A 91 4.54 10.87 -9.33
C ASN A 91 3.09 11.40 -9.39
N ARG A 92 2.21 10.78 -10.19
CA ARG A 92 0.77 11.11 -10.22
C ARG A 92 -0.03 10.41 -9.14
N TYR A 93 0.50 9.35 -8.53
CA TYR A 93 -0.23 8.52 -7.58
C TYR A 93 0.62 8.01 -6.40
N MET A 94 1.94 8.15 -6.46
CA MET A 94 2.86 7.92 -5.34
C MET A 94 3.22 9.25 -4.71
N VAL A 95 3.08 9.33 -3.40
CA VAL A 95 3.41 10.53 -2.64
C VAL A 95 4.29 10.18 -1.45
N TYR A 96 5.48 10.75 -1.44
CA TYR A 96 6.41 10.67 -0.32
C TYR A 96 6.01 11.71 0.73
N CYS A 97 5.51 11.24 1.86
CA CYS A 97 5.12 12.04 3.01
C CYS A 97 6.28 12.15 4.00
N HIS A 98 6.48 13.37 4.55
CA HIS A 98 7.41 13.81 5.62
C HIS A 98 8.65 12.95 5.95
N GLY A 99 9.80 13.63 6.09
CA GLY A 99 10.99 13.10 6.76
C GLY A 99 12.05 12.48 5.85
N MET A 100 11.69 12.04 4.63
CA MET A 100 12.65 11.55 3.63
C MET A 100 12.21 11.86 2.20
N THR A 101 13.12 12.45 1.41
CA THR A 101 12.99 12.55 -0.05
C THR A 101 13.03 11.16 -0.69
N GLN A 102 12.61 11.05 -1.95
CA GLN A 102 12.78 9.82 -2.74
C GLN A 102 14.23 9.31 -2.69
N GLN A 103 15.20 10.24 -2.72
CA GLN A 103 16.61 9.90 -2.61
C GLN A 103 16.93 9.26 -1.26
N GLN A 104 16.50 9.85 -0.15
CA GLN A 104 16.71 9.30 1.20
C GLN A 104 16.01 7.93 1.38
N TRP A 105 14.83 7.75 0.79
CA TRP A 105 14.19 6.43 0.70
C TRP A 105 15.05 5.42 -0.06
N SER A 106 15.57 5.82 -1.22
CA SER A 106 16.40 4.94 -2.04
C SER A 106 17.73 4.57 -1.37
N GLU A 107 18.31 5.46 -0.57
CA GLU A 107 19.53 5.25 0.21
C GLU A 107 19.27 4.29 1.39
N ASN A 108 18.17 4.49 2.13
CA ASN A 108 17.82 3.62 3.26
C ASN A 108 17.36 2.23 2.83
N LEU A 109 16.78 2.10 1.64
CA LEU A 109 16.41 0.83 1.04
C LEU A 109 17.42 0.34 -0.02
N ALA A 110 18.62 0.93 -0.04
CA ALA A 110 19.60 0.65 -1.07
C ALA A 110 19.98 -0.84 -1.10
N GLY A 111 20.11 -1.52 0.04
CA GLY A 111 20.44 -2.96 0.07
C GLY A 111 19.50 -3.80 -0.80
N PRO A 112 18.19 -3.82 -0.53
CA PRO A 112 17.19 -4.52 -1.35
C PRO A 112 17.00 -3.95 -2.78
N TYR A 113 17.19 -2.65 -2.98
CA TYR A 113 16.99 -1.97 -4.26
C TYR A 113 18.20 -2.11 -5.23
N LEU A 114 19.42 -2.20 -4.71
CA LEU A 114 20.67 -2.19 -5.49
C LEU A 114 20.85 -3.42 -6.39
N TRP A 115 20.05 -4.47 -6.20
CA TRP A 115 20.07 -5.67 -7.04
C TRP A 115 19.35 -5.51 -8.39
N THR A 116 18.63 -4.41 -8.60
CA THR A 116 17.75 -4.25 -9.78
C THR A 116 18.01 -2.98 -10.58
N ARG A 117 19.27 -2.50 -10.70
CA ARG A 117 19.70 -1.22 -11.33
C ARG A 117 19.16 -0.91 -12.76
N GLU A 118 18.32 -1.76 -13.34
CA GLU A 118 17.62 -1.55 -14.62
C GLU A 118 16.28 -0.80 -14.49
N THR A 119 15.83 -0.47 -13.26
CA THR A 119 14.54 0.21 -13.03
C THR A 119 14.68 1.41 -12.09
N THR A 120 13.75 2.38 -12.18
CA THR A 120 13.70 3.49 -11.22
C THR A 120 13.18 3.01 -9.86
N PHE A 121 13.54 3.72 -8.79
CA PHE A 121 13.13 3.37 -7.42
C PHE A 121 11.61 3.28 -7.26
N ASP A 122 10.87 4.27 -7.76
CA ASP A 122 9.40 4.24 -7.75
C ASP A 122 8.84 3.04 -8.52
N ARG A 123 9.47 2.68 -9.64
CA ARG A 123 9.03 1.54 -10.44
C ARG A 123 9.32 0.23 -9.73
N TRP A 124 10.44 0.11 -9.03
CA TRP A 124 10.72 -1.04 -8.16
C TRP A 124 9.67 -1.18 -7.05
N ILE A 125 9.31 -0.09 -6.37
CA ILE A 125 8.21 -0.10 -5.38
C ILE A 125 6.89 -0.51 -6.05
N ALA A 126 6.57 0.07 -7.21
CA ALA A 126 5.35 -0.24 -7.95
C ALA A 126 5.26 -1.72 -8.35
N LEU A 127 6.38 -2.35 -8.71
CA LEU A 127 6.43 -3.78 -9.01
C LEU A 127 6.10 -4.63 -7.78
N ASN A 128 6.70 -4.32 -6.63
CA ASN A 128 6.46 -5.02 -5.37
C ASN A 128 5.00 -4.88 -4.90
N VAL A 129 4.48 -3.65 -4.89
CA VAL A 129 3.09 -3.37 -4.51
C VAL A 129 2.11 -3.99 -5.51
N GLY A 130 2.42 -3.90 -6.81
CA GLY A 130 1.58 -4.45 -7.86
C GLY A 130 1.46 -5.96 -7.80
N GLU A 131 2.58 -6.66 -7.58
CA GLU A 131 2.61 -8.10 -7.36
C GLU A 131 1.79 -8.51 -6.14
N PHE A 132 2.01 -7.84 -5.00
CA PHE A 132 1.29 -8.09 -3.76
C PHE A 132 -0.23 -7.90 -3.94
N VAL A 133 -0.66 -6.76 -4.48
CA VAL A 133 -2.08 -6.47 -4.67
C VAL A 133 -2.72 -7.44 -5.67
N TYR A 134 -2.04 -7.82 -6.75
CA TYR A 134 -2.57 -8.76 -7.74
C TYR A 134 -2.83 -10.16 -7.19
N HIS A 135 -1.99 -10.62 -6.26
CA HIS A 135 -2.07 -11.97 -5.69
C HIS A 135 -2.86 -12.03 -4.39
N VAL A 136 -2.73 -11.03 -3.53
CA VAL A 136 -3.28 -11.05 -2.17
C VAL A 136 -4.59 -10.25 -2.07
N LEU A 137 -4.69 -9.11 -2.76
CA LEU A 137 -5.83 -8.18 -2.67
C LEU A 137 -6.48 -7.88 -4.03
N PRO A 138 -6.81 -8.88 -4.87
CA PRO A 138 -7.33 -8.59 -6.21
C PRO A 138 -8.71 -7.90 -6.17
N ASP A 139 -9.48 -8.09 -5.09
CA ASP A 139 -10.80 -7.49 -4.85
C ASP A 139 -10.74 -6.02 -4.39
N LEU A 140 -9.55 -5.45 -4.26
CA LEU A 140 -9.34 -4.04 -3.92
C LEU A 140 -9.94 -3.08 -4.97
N HIS A 141 -9.93 -3.49 -6.24
CA HIS A 141 -10.46 -2.68 -7.32
C HIS A 141 -11.06 -3.56 -8.44
N PRO A 142 -12.26 -3.22 -8.99
CA PRO A 142 -12.91 -4.04 -10.02
C PRO A 142 -12.05 -4.33 -11.25
N MET A 143 -11.25 -3.35 -11.68
CA MET A 143 -10.31 -3.53 -12.80
C MET A 143 -9.21 -4.56 -12.49
N ILE A 144 -8.74 -4.64 -11.23
CA ILE A 144 -7.72 -5.62 -10.83
C ILE A 144 -8.33 -7.02 -10.90
N MET A 145 -9.56 -7.20 -10.38
CA MET A 145 -10.31 -8.46 -10.55
C MET A 145 -10.49 -8.82 -12.02
N LYS A 146 -10.87 -7.87 -12.87
CA LYS A 146 -11.00 -8.09 -14.32
C LYS A 146 -9.69 -8.58 -14.93
N TRP A 147 -8.56 -7.96 -14.58
CA TRP A 147 -7.25 -8.43 -15.04
C TRP A 147 -6.88 -9.78 -14.47
N LYS A 148 -7.18 -10.07 -13.20
CA LYS A 148 -6.94 -11.36 -12.58
C LYS A 148 -7.66 -12.49 -13.33
N HIS A 149 -8.92 -12.27 -13.69
CA HIS A 149 -9.69 -13.22 -14.50
C HIS A 149 -9.16 -13.36 -15.93
N ALA A 150 -8.73 -12.25 -16.55
CA ALA A 150 -8.31 -12.25 -17.94
C ALA A 150 -6.87 -12.75 -18.16
N VAL A 151 -5.98 -12.53 -17.20
CA VAL A 151 -4.55 -12.90 -17.29
C VAL A 151 -4.27 -14.21 -16.57
N GLY A 152 -4.96 -14.49 -15.46
CA GLY A 152 -4.80 -15.74 -14.70
C GLY A 152 -3.56 -15.75 -13.83
N ALA A 153 -2.88 -16.89 -13.76
CA ALA A 153 -1.67 -17.05 -12.96
C ALA A 153 -0.50 -16.30 -13.59
N VAL A 154 0.22 -15.52 -12.78
CA VAL A 154 1.45 -14.83 -13.15
C VAL A 154 2.50 -15.17 -12.10
N GLN A 155 3.73 -15.44 -12.52
CA GLN A 155 4.81 -15.82 -11.62
C GLN A 155 5.13 -14.69 -10.61
N VAL A 156 5.37 -15.08 -9.36
CA VAL A 156 5.84 -14.18 -8.29
C VAL A 156 7.33 -13.98 -8.48
N TRP A 157 7.77 -12.72 -8.58
CA TRP A 157 9.16 -12.36 -8.88
C TRP A 157 9.82 -11.55 -7.77
N ASN A 158 9.07 -10.67 -7.10
CA ASN A 158 9.66 -9.67 -6.22
C ASN A 158 9.55 -10.06 -4.74
N ASN A 159 8.40 -10.60 -4.32
CA ASN A 159 8.08 -11.03 -2.95
C ASN A 159 8.50 -10.03 -1.85
N GLY A 160 8.54 -8.73 -2.17
CA GLY A 160 9.09 -7.73 -1.25
C GLY A 160 8.13 -7.33 -0.13
N ILE A 161 6.84 -7.62 -0.27
CA ILE A 161 5.84 -7.42 0.79
C ILE A 161 5.50 -8.78 1.40
N GLY A 162 6.02 -9.04 2.60
CA GLY A 162 5.66 -10.21 3.38
C GLY A 162 4.34 -9.99 4.13
N VAL A 163 3.48 -11.01 4.16
CA VAL A 163 2.31 -11.02 5.04
C VAL A 163 2.77 -11.54 6.41
N PRO A 164 2.48 -10.87 7.53
CA PRO A 164 2.69 -11.45 8.83
C PRO A 164 1.70 -12.61 9.01
N TRP A 165 2.17 -13.84 8.83
CA TRP A 165 1.38 -15.06 9.07
C TRP A 165 1.00 -15.23 10.56
N ASP A 166 1.64 -14.46 11.44
CA ASP A 166 1.40 -14.42 12.89
C ASP A 166 0.14 -13.61 13.26
N LEU A 167 -0.40 -12.81 12.33
CA LEU A 167 -1.78 -12.33 12.41
C LEU A 167 -2.64 -13.46 11.87
N ALA A 168 -3.49 -14.05 12.73
CA ALA A 168 -4.37 -15.14 12.34
C ALA A 168 -5.04 -14.80 10.99
N PRO A 169 -5.13 -15.75 10.04
CA PRO A 169 -5.75 -15.50 8.73
C PRO A 169 -7.10 -14.80 8.85
N ASP A 170 -7.85 -15.13 9.91
CA ASP A 170 -9.14 -14.55 10.23
C ASP A 170 -9.13 -13.03 10.45
N ASP A 171 -8.04 -12.40 10.89
CA ASP A 171 -7.96 -10.94 11.07
C ASP A 171 -7.76 -10.21 9.74
N LEU A 172 -6.98 -10.79 8.82
CA LEU A 172 -6.89 -10.35 7.42
C LEU A 172 -8.23 -10.56 6.68
N PHE A 173 -8.93 -11.66 6.96
CA PHE A 173 -10.27 -11.93 6.41
C PHE A 173 -11.40 -11.17 7.12
N GLN A 174 -11.21 -10.65 8.33
CA GLN A 174 -12.19 -9.79 9.02
C GLN A 174 -12.32 -8.42 8.33
N ILE A 175 -11.24 -7.91 7.74
CA ILE A 175 -11.28 -6.73 6.84
C ILE A 175 -12.19 -7.02 5.62
N ARG A 176 -12.23 -8.27 5.12
CA ARG A 176 -13.20 -8.70 4.10
C ARG A 176 -14.63 -8.82 4.62
N ARG A 177 -14.84 -9.13 5.91
CA ARG A 177 -16.18 -9.28 6.52
C ARG A 177 -16.80 -7.98 7.00
N SER A 178 -16.05 -6.88 7.14
CA SER A 178 -16.62 -5.57 7.51
C SER A 178 -17.41 -4.87 6.37
N ARG A 179 -17.71 -5.59 5.27
CA ARG A 179 -18.67 -5.20 4.21
C ARG A 179 -20.13 -5.22 4.70
N SER A 180 -20.42 -4.53 5.80
CA SER A 180 -21.78 -4.10 6.14
C SER A 180 -21.73 -2.58 6.32
N PRO A 181 -22.42 -1.79 5.50
CA PRO A 181 -22.36 -0.32 5.57
C PRO A 181 -22.81 0.28 6.91
N ASN A 182 -23.41 -0.51 7.81
CA ASN A 182 -24.17 0.00 8.96
C ASN A 182 -23.79 -0.60 10.33
N LYS A 183 -22.60 -1.17 10.54
CA LYS A 183 -22.18 -1.51 11.92
C LYS A 183 -21.30 -0.39 12.49
N GLN A 184 -21.94 0.51 13.24
CA GLN A 184 -21.26 1.31 14.26
C GLN A 184 -20.47 0.35 15.16
N ILE A 185 -19.15 0.44 15.10
CA ILE A 185 -18.26 -0.25 16.04
C ILE A 185 -18.36 0.56 17.34
N GLN A 186 -19.04 0.01 18.34
CA GLN A 186 -18.98 0.60 19.68
C GLN A 186 -17.56 0.40 20.24
N PRO A 187 -16.96 1.42 20.88
CA PRO A 187 -15.67 1.26 21.52
C PRO A 187 -15.78 0.22 22.64
N ILE A 188 -14.88 -0.77 22.60
CA ILE A 188 -14.75 -1.76 23.66
C ILE A 188 -14.34 -1.01 24.93
N ALA A 189 -15.26 -0.91 25.88
CA ALA A 189 -14.99 -0.33 27.18
C ALA A 189 -13.86 -1.12 27.86
N ALA A 190 -12.78 -0.42 28.18
CA ALA A 190 -11.69 -0.97 28.98
C ALA A 190 -12.28 -1.49 30.31
N LYS A 191 -12.14 -2.79 30.56
CA LYS A 191 -12.41 -3.37 31.88
C LYS A 191 -11.47 -2.70 32.88
N ARG A 192 -12.00 -1.79 33.70
CA ARG A 192 -11.34 -1.35 34.92
C ARG A 192 -11.26 -2.56 35.84
N GLY A 193 -10.05 -3.01 36.12
CA GLY A 193 -9.79 -3.93 37.22
C GLY A 193 -10.14 -3.24 38.53
N SER A 194 -11.12 -3.80 39.24
CA SER A 194 -11.36 -3.50 40.65
C SER A 194 -10.36 -4.31 41.48
N GLY A 195 -9.36 -3.61 42.01
CA GLY A 195 -8.76 -3.96 43.30
C GLY A 195 -9.59 -3.33 44.41
#